data_AF-A0A2M8F531-F1
#
_entry.id   AF-A0A2M8F531-F1
#
_cell.length_a   1.000
_cell.length_b   1.000
_cell.length_c   1.000
_cell.angle_alpha   90.00
_cell.angle_beta   90.00
_cell.angle_gamma   90.00
#
_symmetry.space_group_name_H-M   'P 1'
#
loop_
_entity.id
_entity.type
_entity.pdbx_description
1 polymer ?
#
loop_
_entity_poly.entity_id
_entity_poly.type
_entity_poly.pdbx_seq_one_letter_code
_entity_poly.pdbx_strand_id
1 'polypeptide(L)'
;MKLIRKIGFVLLLLFLFSSLLRNILDYKNKYQFYLDYKNDYEKEKKRNIELKTEVVKKKSLTEVEKTIRDKLNLLQPNEIAIILPTPSPSLISVTPTPAPNWQQWWQLFFK
;
A
#
# COMPACT_ATOMS: atom_id res chain seq x y z
N MET A 1 -19.81 -3.96 -58.20
CA MET A 1 -18.35 -3.87 -58.01
C MET A 1 -17.90 -2.72 -57.10
N LYS A 2 -18.38 -1.47 -57.27
CA LYS A 2 -17.94 -0.31 -56.43
C LYS A 2 -18.28 -0.47 -54.93
N LEU A 3 -19.45 -1.04 -54.60
CA LEU A 3 -19.87 -1.26 -53.21
C LEU A 3 -18.96 -2.28 -52.49
N ILE A 4 -18.65 -3.39 -53.16
CA ILE A 4 -17.76 -4.45 -52.66
C ILE A 4 -16.33 -3.91 -52.43
N ARG A 5 -15.81 -3.08 -53.35
CA ARG A 5 -14.52 -2.39 -53.13
C ARG A 5 -14.55 -1.47 -51.90
N LYS A 6 -15.64 -0.72 -51.69
CA LYS A 6 -15.77 0.15 -50.50
C LYS A 6 -15.82 -0.66 -49.21
N ILE A 7 -16.57 -1.76 -49.19
CA ILE A 7 -16.69 -2.66 -48.03
C ILE A 7 -15.34 -3.30 -47.69
N GLY A 8 -14.62 -3.81 -48.70
CA GLY A 8 -13.27 -4.35 -48.51
C GLY A 8 -12.29 -3.29 -47.98
N PHE A 9 -12.40 -2.05 -48.44
CA PHE A 9 -11.57 -0.94 -47.95
C PHE A 9 -11.86 -0.61 -46.48
N VAL A 10 -13.14 -0.59 -46.08
CA VAL A 10 -13.53 -0.34 -44.69
C VAL A 10 -13.07 -1.46 -43.76
N LEU A 11 -13.18 -2.72 -44.18
CA LEU A 11 -12.67 -3.86 -43.41
C LEU A 11 -11.16 -3.81 -43.23
N LEU A 12 -10.42 -3.46 -44.29
CA LEU A 12 -8.98 -3.29 -44.22
C LEU A 12 -8.60 -2.15 -43.26
N LEU A 13 -9.34 -1.04 -43.30
CA LEU A 13 -9.16 0.09 -42.39
C LEU A 13 -9.40 -0.32 -40.93
N LEU A 14 -10.53 -0.99 -40.65
CA LEU A 14 -10.85 -1.50 -39.31
C LEU A 14 -9.79 -2.49 -38.80
N PHE A 15 -9.29 -3.37 -39.67
CA PHE A 15 -8.24 -4.31 -39.31
C PHE A 15 -6.96 -3.57 -38.87
N LEU A 16 -6.52 -2.58 -39.64
CA LEU A 16 -5.34 -1.77 -39.29
C LEU A 16 -5.54 -1.01 -37.98
N PHE A 17 -6.71 -0.39 -37.78
CA PHE A 17 -7.05 0.30 -36.53
C PHE A 17 -7.06 -0.65 -35.33
N SER A 18 -7.61 -1.86 -35.47
CA SER A 18 -7.64 -2.84 -34.39
C SER A 18 -6.24 -3.28 -33.93
N SER A 19 -5.30 -3.40 -34.87
CA SER A 19 -3.89 -3.74 -34.60
C SER A 19 -3.16 -2.60 -33.85
N LEU A 20 -3.42 -1.36 -34.25
CA LEU A 20 -2.83 -0.17 -33.63
C LEU A 20 -3.38 0.08 -32.21
N LEU A 21 -4.67 -0.14 -31.98
CA LEU A 21 -5.29 0.06 -30.67
C LEU A 21 -4.65 -0.80 -29.58
N ARG A 22 -4.38 -2.08 -29.89
CA ARG A 22 -3.73 -2.98 -28.93
C ARG A 22 -2.34 -2.48 -28.53
N ASN A 23 -1.53 -2.04 -29.48
CA ASN A 23 -0.20 -1.49 -29.22
C ASN A 23 -0.24 -0.23 -28.33
N ILE A 24 -1.22 0.65 -28.56
CA ILE A 24 -1.39 1.87 -27.77
C ILE A 24 -1.79 1.54 -26.32
N LEU A 25 -2.72 0.61 -26.13
CA LEU A 25 -3.15 0.17 -24.81
C LEU A 25 -2.00 -0.53 -24.05
N ASP A 26 -1.26 -1.41 -24.72
CA ASP A 26 -0.12 -2.10 -24.12
C ASP A 26 0.99 -1.13 -23.72
N TYR A 27 1.26 -0.12 -24.55
CA TYR A 27 2.23 0.91 -24.22
C TYR A 27 1.80 1.71 -22.98
N LYS A 28 0.53 2.12 -22.91
CA LYS A 28 -0.01 2.82 -21.74
C LYS A 28 0.14 1.98 -20.47
N ASN A 29 -0.20 0.69 -20.53
CA ASN A 29 -0.10 -0.21 -19.38
C ASN A 29 1.35 -0.38 -18.92
N LYS A 30 2.30 -0.57 -19.84
CA LYS A 30 3.73 -0.67 -19.53
C LYS A 30 4.28 0.63 -18.92
N TYR A 31 3.84 1.77 -19.43
CA TYR A 31 4.25 3.07 -18.90
C TYR A 31 3.72 3.30 -17.48
N GLN A 32 2.44 2.97 -17.23
CA GLN A 32 1.86 3.04 -15.88
C GLN A 32 2.60 2.10 -14.91
N PHE A 33 2.82 0.84 -15.30
CA PHE A 33 3.59 -0.10 -14.50
C PHE A 33 4.99 0.42 -14.14
N TYR A 34 5.69 1.04 -15.09
CA TYR A 34 7.00 1.66 -14.83
C TYR A 34 6.91 2.81 -13.82
N LEU A 35 5.89 3.67 -13.94
CA LEU A 35 5.69 4.79 -13.02
C LEU A 35 5.39 4.31 -11.60
N ASP A 36 4.49 3.34 -11.46
CA ASP A 36 4.10 2.75 -10.18
C ASP A 36 5.33 2.12 -9.51
N TYR A 37 6.07 1.30 -10.25
CA TYR A 37 7.27 0.65 -9.74
C TYR A 37 8.36 1.65 -9.34
N LYS A 38 8.55 2.71 -10.14
CA LYS A 38 9.50 3.78 -9.81
C LYS A 38 9.09 4.51 -8.53
N ASN A 39 7.81 4.78 -8.35
CA ASN A 39 7.29 5.46 -7.18
C ASN A 39 7.46 4.60 -5.91
N ASP A 40 7.15 3.31 -5.99
CA ASP A 40 7.37 2.36 -4.90
C ASP A 40 8.86 2.26 -4.54
N TYR A 41 9.74 2.20 -5.54
CA TYR A 41 11.18 2.20 -5.32
C TYR A 41 11.67 3.45 -4.59
N GLU A 42 11.25 4.64 -5.01
CA GLU A 42 11.65 5.89 -4.34
C GLU A 42 11.08 6.00 -2.92
N LYS A 43 9.86 5.49 -2.69
CA LYS A 43 9.25 5.40 -1.36
C LYS A 43 10.06 4.50 -0.44
N GLU A 44 10.40 3.28 -0.88
CA GLU A 44 11.19 2.34 -0.09
C GLU A 44 12.62 2.83 0.14
N LYS A 45 13.22 3.50 -0.85
CA LYS A 45 14.52 4.14 -0.71
C LYS A 45 14.51 5.23 0.36
N LYS A 46 13.49 6.10 0.35
CA LYS A 46 13.31 7.13 1.40
C LYS A 46 13.12 6.47 2.77
N ARG A 47 12.28 5.45 2.85
CA ARG A 47 12.04 4.70 4.09
C ARG A 47 13.31 4.07 4.64
N ASN A 48 14.15 3.51 3.78
CA ASN A 48 15.43 2.93 4.16
C ASN A 48 16.38 3.97 4.77
N ILE A 49 16.45 5.16 4.18
CA ILE A 49 17.26 6.27 4.70
C ILE A 49 16.74 6.71 6.06
N GLU A 50 15.43 6.92 6.21
CA GLU A 50 14.79 7.28 7.48
C GLU A 50 15.13 6.28 8.58
N LEU A 51 14.94 4.98 8.31
CA LEU A 51 15.23 3.91 9.27
C LEU A 51 16.71 3.87 9.67
N LYS A 52 17.63 4.06 8.71
CA LYS A 52 19.07 4.14 9.01
C LYS A 52 19.38 5.33 9.92
N THR A 53 18.78 6.49 9.65
CA THR A 53 18.94 7.68 10.49
C THR A 53 18.34 7.47 11.89
N GLU A 54 17.17 6.84 11.99
CA GLU A 54 16.57 6.49 13.29
C GLU A 54 17.45 5.54 14.10
N VAL A 55 18.07 4.54 13.46
CA VAL A 55 19.00 3.62 14.14
C VAL A 55 20.19 4.37 14.70
N VAL A 56 20.79 5.29 13.93
CA VAL A 56 21.90 6.11 14.41
C VAL A 56 21.45 7.02 15.56
N LYS A 57 20.29 7.67 15.42
CA LYS A 57 19.71 8.53 16.47
C LYS A 57 19.52 7.76 17.77
N LYS A 58 18.85 6.59 17.73
CA LYS A 58 18.60 5.76 18.91
C LYS A 58 19.86 5.20 19.57
N LYS A 59 20.96 5.06 18.82
CA LYS A 59 22.26 4.64 19.35
C LYS A 59 23.04 5.78 20.03
N SER A 60 22.61 7.03 19.87
CA SER A 60 23.27 8.15 20.53
C SER A 60 23.15 8.04 22.05
N LEU A 61 24.20 8.45 22.76
CA LEU A 61 24.26 8.35 24.23
C LEU A 61 23.10 9.07 24.92
N THR A 62 22.67 10.20 24.36
CA THR A 62 21.55 11.00 24.87
C THR A 62 20.21 10.26 24.78
N GLU A 63 19.95 9.58 23.66
CA GLU A 63 18.71 8.79 23.50
C GLU A 63 18.76 7.51 24.33
N VAL A 64 19.94 6.90 24.49
CA VAL A 64 20.13 5.73 25.37
C VAL A 64 19.88 6.12 26.83
N GLU A 65 20.51 7.20 27.30
CA GLU A 65 20.28 7.74 28.64
C GLU A 65 18.81 8.04 28.86
N LYS A 66 18.18 8.80 27.94
CA LYS A 66 16.75 9.10 27.99
C LYS A 66 15.90 7.83 28.08
N THR A 67 16.18 6.83 27.26
CA THR A 67 15.43 5.55 27.29
C THR A 67 15.57 4.83 28.62
N ILE A 68 16.79 4.79 29.19
CA ILE A 68 17.04 4.19 30.51
C ILE A 68 16.28 4.97 31.59
N ARG A 69 16.38 6.30 31.54
CA ARG A 69 15.78 7.23 32.48
C ARG A 69 14.24 7.13 32.48
N ASP A 70 13.63 7.09 31.29
CA ASP A 70 12.19 6.90 31.10
C ASP A 70 11.72 5.55 31.65
N LYS A 71 12.47 4.46 31.41
CA LYS A 71 12.16 3.13 31.96
C LYS A 71 12.23 3.07 33.49
N LEU A 72 13.09 3.90 34.08
CA LEU A 72 13.24 4.03 35.53
C LEU A 72 12.28 5.06 36.13
N ASN A 73 11.42 5.70 35.32
CA ASN A 73 10.53 6.79 35.74
C ASN A 73 11.28 7.95 36.43
N LEU A 74 12.51 8.24 35.99
CA LEU A 74 13.33 9.31 36.53
C LEU A 74 13.12 10.60 35.71
N LEU A 75 12.54 11.65 36.28
CA LEU A 75 12.27 12.89 35.54
C LEU A 75 13.49 13.82 35.55
N GLN A 76 13.71 14.50 34.44
CA GLN A 76 14.64 15.64 34.39
C GLN A 76 13.92 16.91 34.90
N PRO A 77 14.63 17.91 35.47
CA PRO A 77 13.97 19.10 36.07
C PRO A 77 13.01 19.88 35.17
N ASN A 78 13.14 19.75 33.85
CA ASN A 78 12.31 20.43 32.85
C ASN A 78 11.28 19.51 32.17
N GLU A 79 11.06 18.29 32.69
CA GLU A 79 10.11 17.33 32.12
C GLU A 79 8.84 17.17 32.96
N ILE A 80 7.73 16.88 32.29
CA ILE A 80 6.40 16.73 32.90
C ILE A 80 6.00 15.26 32.87
N ALA A 81 5.69 14.67 34.03
CA ALA A 81 5.10 13.34 34.09
C ALA A 81 3.62 13.38 33.68
N ILE A 82 3.27 12.60 32.65
CA ILE A 82 1.88 12.38 32.25
C ILE A 82 1.43 11.05 32.84
N ILE A 83 0.51 11.09 33.81
CA ILE A 83 -0.10 9.90 34.39
C ILE A 83 -1.36 9.60 33.59
N LEU A 84 -1.31 8.53 32.79
CA LEU A 84 -2.47 8.06 32.03
C LEU A 84 -3.35 7.20 32.94
N PRO A 85 -4.68 7.41 32.97
CA PRO A 85 -5.59 6.50 33.65
C PRO A 85 -5.50 5.11 33.01
N THR A 86 -5.67 4.06 33.81
CA THR A 86 -5.76 2.69 33.28
C THR A 86 -6.88 2.63 32.24
N PRO A 87 -6.63 2.10 31.03
CA PRO A 87 -7.67 1.99 30.03
C PRO A 87 -8.80 1.12 30.61
N SER A 88 -10.03 1.61 30.52
CA SER A 88 -11.21 0.83 30.89
C SER A 88 -11.17 -0.49 30.11
N PRO A 89 -11.40 -1.66 30.74
CA PRO A 89 -11.40 -2.92 30.04
C PRO A 89 -12.43 -2.85 28.91
N SER A 90 -11.95 -2.84 27.67
CA SER A 90 -12.82 -2.96 26.51
C SER A 90 -13.60 -4.25 26.66
N LEU A 91 -14.93 -4.15 26.73
CA LEU A 91 -15.81 -5.30 26.68
C LEU A 91 -15.44 -6.08 25.41
N ILE A 92 -14.87 -7.27 25.59
CA ILE A 92 -14.58 -8.17 24.48
C ILE A 92 -15.95 -8.54 23.91
N SER A 93 -16.33 -7.89 22.81
CA SER A 93 -17.48 -8.33 22.03
C SER A 93 -17.18 -9.76 21.63
N VAL A 94 -18.02 -10.69 22.11
CA VAL A 94 -17.88 -12.10 21.78
C VAL A 94 -18.09 -12.20 20.28
N THR A 95 -17.00 -12.30 19.52
CA THR A 95 -17.09 -12.49 18.08
C THR A 95 -17.91 -13.76 17.86
N PRO A 96 -19.05 -13.71 17.15
CA PRO A 96 -19.83 -14.90 16.88
C PRO A 96 -18.93 -15.92 16.20
N THR A 97 -19.08 -17.19 16.58
CA THR A 97 -18.32 -18.29 15.98
C THR A 97 -18.41 -18.16 14.45
N PRO A 98 -17.27 -18.09 13.74
CA PRO A 98 -17.29 -17.90 12.30
C PRO A 98 -18.01 -19.08 11.65
N ALA A 99 -18.83 -18.77 10.64
CA ALA A 99 -19.47 -19.80 9.82
C ALA A 99 -18.40 -20.75 9.23
N PRO A 100 -18.69 -22.04 9.02
CA PRO A 100 -17.76 -22.96 8.36
C PRO A 100 -17.21 -22.41 7.04
N ASN A 101 -15.94 -22.70 6.73
CA ASN A 101 -15.23 -22.16 5.55
C ASN A 101 -16.04 -22.29 4.25
N TRP A 102 -16.76 -23.39 4.05
CA TRP A 102 -17.58 -23.61 2.86
C TRP A 102 -18.71 -22.59 2.70
N GLN A 103 -19.33 -22.14 3.80
CA GLN A 103 -20.38 -21.11 3.78
C GLN A 103 -19.80 -19.74 3.44
N GLN A 104 -18.60 -19.45 3.93
CA GLN A 104 -17.90 -18.20 3.63
C GLN A 104 -17.59 -18.09 2.14
N TRP A 105 -17.07 -19.18 1.54
CA TRP A 105 -16.81 -19.23 0.10
C TRP A 105 -18.09 -19.11 -0.73
N TRP A 106 -19.18 -19.79 -0.32
CA TRP A 106 -20.44 -19.68 -1.03
C TRP A 106 -20.98 -18.25 -1.03
N GLN A 107 -20.93 -17.55 0.11
CA GLN A 107 -21.38 -16.16 0.21
C GLN A 107 -20.53 -15.20 -0.63
N LEU A 108 -19.23 -15.45 -0.78
CA LEU A 108 -18.35 -14.61 -1.59
C LEU A 108 -18.63 -14.74 -3.10
N PHE A 109 -19.00 -15.93 -3.56
CA PHE A 109 -19.16 -16.21 -4.99
C PHE A 109 -20.59 -16.18 -5.52
N PHE A 110 -21.60 -16.33 -4.65
CA PHE A 110 -23.00 -16.53 -5.09
C PHE A 110 -24.03 -15.64 -4.39
N LYS A 111 -23.62 -14.71 -3.54
CA LYS A 111 -24.48 -13.68 -2.95
C LYS A 111 -24.10 -12.31 -3.51
#